data_AF-A0A268TKQ3-F1
#
_entry.id   AF-A0A268TKQ3-F1
#
_cell.length_a   1.000
_cell.length_b   1.000
_cell.length_c   1.000
_cell.angle_alpha   90.00
_cell.angle_beta   90.00
_cell.angle_gamma   90.00
#
_symmetry.space_group_name_H-M   'P 1'
#
loop_
_entity.id
_entity.type
_entity.pdbx_description
1 polymer ?
#
loop_
_entity_poly.entity_id
_entity_poly.type
_entity_poly.pdbx_seq_one_letter_code
_entity_poly.pdbx_strand_id
1 'polypeptide(L)'
;MKHNIIISSYTFFVLALFTMLALLASEFTTTFSQLFILLSKNGRIYDVFSMIICIAGIVSIFYTASFIYKRKTSESKKAILILSIACVLSLLFLLFLFWHLLDHAKSIVVNEISVEEDIRFYKFSSYAASLNGILFFLSFIFFIFLPVLYRLISLSLNLSSRTGRLLSILEPNKTTIVIFLFAAILEPSFAASDKLFYIDAFLFLIGAIMFLVMAFMKKALFRFYDYVNITMLALGILVILVSVNAMSNSDFYNARFCFLILGFVSWSASWINFLLKEES
;
A
#
# COMPACT_ATOMS: atom_id res chain seq x y z
N MET A 1 10.24 6.43 -20.07
CA MET A 1 11.03 5.89 -18.93
C MET A 1 10.10 5.20 -17.92
N LYS A 2 10.52 4.06 -17.34
CA LYS A 2 9.75 3.22 -16.38
C LYS A 2 10.38 3.16 -14.98
N HIS A 3 11.34 4.04 -14.69
CA HIS A 3 12.20 3.93 -13.50
C HIS A 3 11.42 3.94 -12.18
N ASN A 4 10.40 4.78 -12.03
CA ASN A 4 9.64 4.84 -10.78
C ASN A 4 8.87 3.55 -10.47
N ILE A 5 8.30 2.89 -11.50
CA ILE A 5 7.61 1.61 -11.32
C ILE A 5 8.60 0.51 -10.89
N ILE A 6 9.81 0.55 -11.45
CA ILE A 6 10.88 -0.37 -11.12
C ILE A 6 11.33 -0.16 -9.66
N ILE A 7 11.56 1.10 -9.26
CA ILE A 7 11.91 1.45 -7.87
C ILE A 7 10.82 0.97 -6.92
N SER A 8 9.54 1.26 -7.17
CA SER A 8 8.44 0.78 -6.32
C SER A 8 8.35 -0.74 -6.25
N SER A 9 8.65 -1.45 -7.35
CA SER A 9 8.66 -2.92 -7.35
C SER A 9 9.82 -3.48 -6.52
N TYR A 10 11.01 -2.87 -6.59
CA TYR A 10 12.14 -3.27 -5.75
C TYR A 10 11.93 -2.94 -4.27
N THR A 11 11.41 -1.74 -3.95
CA THR A 11 11.07 -1.39 -2.57
C THR A 11 10.02 -2.35 -2.00
N PHE A 12 9.00 -2.69 -2.80
CA PHE A 12 8.02 -3.71 -2.43
C PHE A 12 8.69 -5.07 -2.18
N PHE A 13 9.54 -5.52 -3.10
CA PHE A 13 10.23 -6.80 -2.97
C PHE A 13 11.07 -6.87 -1.68
N VAL A 14 11.87 -5.84 -1.40
CA VAL A 14 12.71 -5.79 -0.19
C VAL A 14 11.86 -5.80 1.07
N LEU A 15 10.81 -4.97 1.12
CA LEU A 15 9.94 -4.91 2.30
C LEU A 15 9.16 -6.21 2.51
N ALA A 16 8.59 -6.78 1.44
CA ALA A 16 7.87 -8.04 1.49
C ALA A 16 8.79 -9.20 1.89
N LEU A 17 10.01 -9.26 1.36
CA LEU A 17 10.99 -10.28 1.74
C LEU A 17 11.38 -10.13 3.21
N PHE A 18 11.63 -8.90 3.67
CA PHE A 18 11.91 -8.62 5.07
C PHE A 18 10.77 -9.10 5.98
N THR A 19 9.52 -8.78 5.65
CA THR A 19 8.34 -9.22 6.41
C THR A 19 8.21 -10.74 6.42
N MET A 20 8.35 -11.40 5.28
CA MET A 20 8.27 -12.86 5.20
C MET A 20 9.37 -13.55 6.00
N LEU A 21 10.62 -13.08 5.91
CA LEU A 21 11.72 -13.65 6.69
C LEU A 21 11.53 -13.45 8.19
N ALA A 22 11.04 -12.27 8.60
CA ALA A 22 10.72 -12.00 10.01
C ALA A 22 9.62 -12.94 10.53
N LEU A 23 8.57 -13.20 9.73
CA LEU A 23 7.51 -14.14 10.06
C LEU A 23 8.03 -15.57 10.16
N LEU A 24 8.76 -16.05 9.15
CA LEU A 24 9.34 -17.40 9.17
C LEU A 24 10.30 -17.61 10.34
N ALA A 25 11.15 -16.63 10.64
CA ALA A 25 12.03 -16.70 11.80
C ALA A 25 11.24 -16.76 13.11
N SER A 26 10.14 -16.01 13.22
CA SER A 26 9.28 -16.01 14.41
C SER A 26 8.50 -17.31 14.57
N GLU A 27 8.09 -17.95 13.47
CA GLU A 27 7.36 -19.22 13.52
C GLU A 27 8.29 -20.40 13.81
N PHE A 28 9.45 -20.45 13.17
CA PHE A 28 10.29 -21.66 13.15
C PHE A 28 11.50 -21.64 14.09
N THR A 29 11.84 -20.50 14.70
CA THR A 29 12.99 -20.43 15.61
C THR A 29 12.57 -20.02 17.01
N THR A 30 12.98 -20.80 18.00
CA THR A 30 12.70 -20.51 19.41
C THR A 30 13.35 -19.20 19.86
N THR A 31 14.59 -18.97 19.44
CA THR A 31 15.37 -17.77 19.75
C THR A 31 14.76 -16.49 19.19
N PHE A 32 14.18 -16.52 17.99
CA PHE A 32 13.58 -15.35 17.35
C PHE A 32 12.05 -15.40 17.31
N SER A 33 11.42 -16.19 18.18
CA SER A 33 9.96 -16.36 18.25
C SER A 33 9.18 -15.05 18.39
N GLN A 34 9.79 -14.05 19.02
CA GLN A 34 9.21 -12.72 19.23
C GLN A 34 9.69 -11.67 18.21
N LEU A 35 10.47 -12.05 17.20
CA LEU A 35 11.09 -11.10 16.29
C LEU A 35 10.05 -10.26 15.56
N PHE A 36 9.04 -10.89 14.96
CA PHE A 36 8.01 -10.15 14.24
C PHE A 36 7.22 -9.22 15.15
N ILE A 37 6.90 -9.67 16.37
CA ILE A 37 6.25 -8.85 17.42
C ILE A 37 7.11 -7.61 17.74
N LEU A 38 8.41 -7.81 17.96
CA LEU A 38 9.33 -6.72 18.27
C LEU A 38 9.44 -5.71 17.13
N LEU A 39 9.42 -6.19 15.88
CA LEU A 39 9.49 -5.35 14.70
C LEU A 39 8.20 -4.56 14.46
N SER A 40 7.05 -5.19 14.70
CA SER A 40 5.71 -4.66 14.45
C SER A 40 5.17 -3.79 15.58
N LYS A 41 5.83 -3.81 16.75
CA LYS A 41 5.50 -2.95 17.87
C LYS A 41 5.59 -1.46 17.50
N ASN A 42 4.73 -0.66 18.14
CA ASN A 42 4.68 0.79 17.98
C ASN A 42 6.07 1.43 18.14
N GLY A 43 6.40 2.37 17.24
CA GLY A 43 7.66 3.13 17.18
C GLY A 43 8.91 2.31 16.85
N ARG A 44 8.75 1.06 16.40
CA ARG A 44 9.87 0.20 16.01
C ARG A 44 10.07 0.21 14.50
N ILE A 45 10.62 -0.87 13.95
CA ILE A 45 11.21 -0.90 12.62
C ILE A 45 10.19 -0.59 11.51
N TYR A 46 8.95 -1.08 11.60
CA TYR A 46 7.95 -0.75 10.58
C TYR A 46 7.53 0.72 10.60
N ASP A 47 7.53 1.39 11.75
CA ASP A 47 7.27 2.83 11.82
C ASP A 47 8.43 3.64 11.24
N VAL A 48 9.67 3.20 11.48
CA VAL A 48 10.87 3.78 10.85
C VAL A 48 10.82 3.62 9.33
N PHE A 49 10.49 2.44 8.83
CA PHE A 49 10.31 2.22 7.40
C PHE A 49 9.19 3.09 6.83
N SER A 50 8.06 3.20 7.55
CA SER A 50 6.94 4.07 7.16
C SER A 50 7.37 5.54 7.05
N MET A 51 8.15 6.05 8.01
CA MET A 51 8.71 7.40 7.96
C MET A 51 9.65 7.61 6.78
N ILE A 52 10.55 6.66 6.51
CA ILE A 52 11.47 6.71 5.36
C ILE A 52 10.67 6.73 4.04
N ILE A 53 9.65 5.88 3.91
CA ILE A 53 8.79 5.81 2.73
C ILE A 53 8.00 7.11 2.56
N CYS A 54 7.49 7.71 3.65
CA CYS A 54 6.85 9.03 3.61
C CYS A 54 7.80 10.11 3.08
N ILE A 55 9.04 10.17 3.59
CA ILE A 55 10.05 11.13 3.11
C ILE A 55 10.33 10.90 1.62
N ALA A 56 10.54 9.65 1.19
CA ALA A 56 10.75 9.32 -0.22
C ALA A 56 9.55 9.74 -1.09
N GLY A 57 8.33 9.55 -0.60
CA GLY A 57 7.10 9.98 -1.25
C GLY A 57 7.02 11.50 -1.41
N ILE A 58 7.34 12.25 -0.34
CA ILE A 58 7.39 13.72 -0.37
C ILE A 58 8.39 14.20 -1.43
N VAL A 59 9.59 13.63 -1.45
CA VAL A 59 10.61 13.94 -2.48
C VAL A 59 10.10 13.63 -3.89
N SER A 60 9.44 12.49 -4.08
CA SER A 60 8.85 12.11 -5.37
C SER A 60 7.75 13.08 -5.83
N ILE A 61 6.93 13.61 -4.91
CA ILE A 61 5.92 14.62 -5.23
C ILE A 61 6.58 15.94 -5.63
N PHE A 62 7.61 16.40 -4.91
CA PHE A 62 8.35 17.60 -5.29
C PHE A 62 9.00 17.45 -6.67
N TYR A 63 9.57 16.28 -6.97
CA TYR A 63 10.13 15.99 -8.29
C TYR A 63 9.05 16.05 -9.38
N THR A 64 7.88 15.46 -9.13
CA THR A 64 6.74 15.51 -10.06
C THR A 64 6.23 16.94 -10.26
N ALA A 65 6.09 17.72 -9.17
CA ALA A 65 5.68 19.12 -9.23
C ALA A 65 6.69 20.00 -9.98
N SER A 66 7.99 19.78 -9.78
CA SER A 66 9.05 20.47 -10.52
C SER A 66 8.97 20.17 -12.03
N PHE A 67 8.71 18.91 -12.39
CA PHE A 67 8.53 18.51 -13.79
C PHE A 67 7.32 19.19 -14.42
N ILE A 68 6.20 19.27 -13.69
CA ILE A 68 5.00 19.99 -14.12
C ILE A 68 5.32 21.48 -14.36
N TYR A 69 6.01 22.13 -13.43
CA TYR A 69 6.34 23.56 -13.52
C TYR A 69 7.20 23.89 -14.76
N LYS A 70 8.17 23.04 -15.10
CA LYS A 70 9.03 23.23 -16.28
C LYS A 70 8.26 23.11 -17.60
N ARG A 71 7.11 22.44 -17.61
CA ARG A 71 6.25 22.25 -18.80
C ARG A 71 5.26 23.40 -18.94
N LYS A 72 5.74 24.53 -19.44
CA LYS A 72 4.94 25.76 -19.61
C LYS A 72 4.11 25.81 -20.91
N THR A 73 4.31 24.86 -21.83
CA THR A 73 3.80 24.94 -23.22
C THR A 73 3.38 23.58 -23.75
N SER A 74 2.12 23.19 -23.60
CA SER A 74 1.34 22.38 -24.56
C SER A 74 -0.10 22.23 -24.06
N GLU A 75 -1.01 21.81 -24.93
CA GLU A 75 -2.48 21.97 -24.92
C GLU A 75 -3.28 21.41 -23.72
N SER A 76 -2.65 20.98 -22.64
CA SER A 76 -3.30 20.33 -21.50
C SER A 76 -3.32 21.15 -20.20
N LYS A 77 -3.42 22.49 -20.28
CA LYS A 77 -3.46 23.41 -19.11
C LYS A 77 -4.35 22.91 -17.95
N LYS A 78 -5.47 22.24 -18.27
CA LYS A 78 -6.41 21.66 -17.29
C LYS A 78 -5.94 20.33 -16.67
N ALA A 79 -5.28 19.44 -17.43
CA ALA A 79 -4.70 18.21 -16.88
C ALA A 79 -3.54 18.52 -15.93
N ILE A 80 -2.73 19.52 -16.30
CA ILE A 80 -1.67 20.08 -15.45
C ILE A 80 -2.26 20.65 -14.15
N LEU A 81 -3.33 21.45 -14.21
CA LEU A 81 -3.98 21.99 -13.01
C LEU A 81 -4.42 20.89 -12.04
N ILE A 82 -5.07 19.85 -12.56
CA ILE A 82 -5.59 18.74 -11.73
C ILE A 82 -4.42 17.96 -11.13
N LEU A 83 -3.39 17.65 -11.92
CA LEU A 83 -2.23 16.95 -11.41
C LEU A 83 -1.51 17.77 -10.33
N SER A 84 -1.44 19.10 -10.48
CA SER A 84 -0.95 19.99 -9.43
C SER A 84 -1.79 19.92 -8.16
N ILE A 85 -3.13 19.91 -8.27
CA ILE A 85 -4.03 19.73 -7.12
C ILE A 85 -3.79 18.36 -6.47
N ALA A 86 -3.68 17.29 -7.25
CA ALA A 86 -3.41 15.95 -6.76
C ALA A 86 -2.05 15.85 -6.04
N CYS A 87 -1.02 16.52 -6.55
CA CYS A 87 0.28 16.66 -5.89
C CYS A 87 0.17 17.38 -4.55
N VAL A 88 -0.56 18.49 -4.48
CA VAL A 88 -0.77 19.24 -3.22
C VAL A 88 -1.53 18.38 -2.20
N LEU A 89 -2.63 17.74 -2.60
CA LEU A 89 -3.40 16.87 -1.70
C LEU A 89 -2.56 15.68 -1.21
N SER A 90 -1.77 15.08 -2.09
CA SER A 90 -0.88 13.98 -1.72
C SER A 90 0.24 14.42 -0.80
N LEU A 91 0.78 15.64 -0.98
CA LEU A 91 1.78 16.21 -0.10
C LEU A 91 1.20 16.45 1.30
N LEU A 92 0.02 17.07 1.39
CA LEU A 92 -0.66 17.30 2.67
C LEU A 92 -0.96 15.98 3.39
N PHE A 93 -1.40 14.97 2.64
CA PHE A 93 -1.65 13.65 3.18
C PHE A 93 -0.37 12.96 3.70
N LEU A 94 0.72 12.97 2.93
CA LEU A 94 2.00 12.40 3.39
C LEU A 94 2.60 13.15 4.59
N LEU A 95 2.46 14.49 4.62
CA LEU A 95 2.86 15.27 5.79
C LEU A 95 2.04 14.92 7.01
N PHE A 96 0.71 14.80 6.87
CA PHE A 96 -0.16 14.34 7.95
C PHE A 96 0.27 12.95 8.48
N LEU A 97 0.52 11.99 7.60
CA LEU A 97 0.98 10.65 7.99
C LEU A 97 2.35 10.69 8.67
N PHE A 98 3.29 11.50 8.15
CA PHE A 98 4.61 11.65 8.74
C PHE A 98 4.52 12.24 10.16
N TRP A 99 3.70 13.27 10.37
CA TRP A 99 3.48 13.83 11.70
C TRP A 99 2.79 12.85 12.64
N HIS A 100 1.81 12.09 12.15
CA HIS A 100 1.15 11.04 12.94
C HIS A 100 2.16 9.97 13.40
N LEU A 101 3.02 9.50 12.50
CA LEU A 101 4.09 8.54 12.82
C LEU A 101 5.12 9.12 13.81
N LEU A 102 5.46 10.39 13.66
CA LEU A 102 6.39 11.06 14.57
C LEU A 102 5.81 11.24 15.98
N ASP A 103 4.52 11.59 16.08
CA ASP A 103 3.82 11.70 17.35
C ASP A 103 3.70 10.32 18.04
N HIS A 104 3.36 9.30 17.26
CA HIS A 104 3.35 7.91 17.70
C HIS A 104 4.72 7.43 18.19
N ALA A 105 5.82 7.79 17.50
CA ALA A 105 7.17 7.47 17.94
C ALA A 105 7.57 8.18 19.24
N LYS A 106 7.10 9.43 19.45
CA LYS A 106 7.39 10.20 20.66
C LYS A 106 6.63 9.70 21.89
N SER A 107 5.37 9.29 21.73
CA SER A 107 4.55 8.84 22.85
C SER A 107 5.12 7.60 23.55
N ILE A 108 5.84 6.75 22.83
CA ILE A 108 6.50 5.55 23.38
C ILE A 108 7.65 5.90 24.32
N VAL A 109 8.43 6.95 24.01
CA VAL A 109 9.51 7.42 24.89
C VAL A 109 8.96 7.92 26.24
N VAL A 110 7.69 8.35 26.26
CA VAL A 110 7.03 8.90 27.45
C VAL A 110 6.23 7.84 28.23
N ASN A 111 5.72 6.80 27.55
CA ASN A 111 4.76 5.83 28.10
C ASN A 111 5.30 4.39 28.29
N GLU A 112 6.61 4.15 28.36
CA GLU A 112 7.19 2.82 28.70
C GLU A 112 6.72 2.24 30.06
N ILE A 113 5.87 2.96 30.82
CA ILE A 113 5.33 2.55 32.14
C ILE A 113 3.84 2.12 32.09
N SER A 114 3.09 2.37 31.01
CA SER A 114 1.67 1.96 30.93
C SER A 114 1.50 0.66 30.15
N VAL A 115 0.97 -0.35 30.85
CA VAL A 115 0.57 -1.68 30.35
C VAL A 115 -0.18 -1.54 29.02
N GLU A 116 0.38 -2.17 27.98
CA GLU A 116 -0.17 -2.20 26.63
C GLU A 116 -1.54 -2.88 26.59
N GLU A 117 -2.54 -2.18 26.06
CA GLU A 117 -3.82 -2.78 25.70
C GLU A 117 -3.59 -3.82 24.61
N ASP A 118 -3.63 -5.09 24.99
CA ASP A 118 -3.46 -6.24 24.12
C ASP A 118 -4.50 -6.20 22.98
N ILE A 119 -4.00 -6.31 21.74
CA ILE A 119 -4.80 -6.25 20.51
C ILE A 119 -5.93 -7.29 20.48
N ARG A 120 -5.79 -8.36 21.26
CA ARG A 120 -6.82 -9.38 21.45
C ARG A 120 -8.14 -8.84 22.02
N PHE A 121 -8.20 -7.60 22.50
CA PHE A 121 -9.43 -6.97 22.98
C PHE A 121 -10.04 -5.93 22.02
N TYR A 122 -9.44 -5.69 20.85
CA TYR A 122 -9.97 -4.72 19.90
C TYR A 122 -11.27 -5.22 19.27
N LYS A 123 -12.33 -4.40 19.34
CA LYS A 123 -13.57 -4.63 18.59
C LYS A 123 -13.40 -4.18 17.14
N PHE A 124 -14.07 -4.85 16.19
CA PHE A 124 -14.02 -4.47 14.78
C PHE A 124 -14.46 -3.02 14.56
N SER A 125 -15.46 -2.53 15.28
CA SER A 125 -15.94 -1.14 15.17
C SER A 125 -14.85 -0.12 15.52
N SER A 126 -14.05 -0.39 16.55
CA SER A 126 -12.93 0.47 16.95
C SER A 126 -11.83 0.44 15.91
N TYR A 127 -11.53 -0.74 15.36
CA TYR A 127 -10.59 -0.90 14.26
C TYR A 127 -11.04 -0.17 13.00
N ALA A 128 -12.30 -0.32 12.58
CA ALA A 128 -12.84 0.31 11.37
C ALA A 128 -12.86 1.85 11.47
N ALA A 129 -13.00 2.39 12.68
CA ALA A 129 -12.89 3.82 12.95
C ALA A 129 -11.44 4.31 13.13
N SER A 130 -10.47 3.41 13.32
CA SER A 130 -9.06 3.76 13.43
C SER A 130 -8.49 4.26 12.10
N LEU A 131 -7.39 5.01 12.14
CA LEU A 131 -6.69 5.47 10.94
C LEU A 131 -6.32 4.30 10.02
N ASN A 132 -5.84 3.19 10.58
CA ASN A 132 -5.43 2.02 9.80
C ASN A 132 -6.63 1.38 9.09
N GLY A 133 -7.76 1.20 9.79
CA GLY A 133 -8.99 0.67 9.20
C GLY A 133 -9.54 1.57 8.09
N ILE A 134 -9.63 2.89 8.34
CA ILE A 134 -10.08 3.87 7.33
C ILE A 134 -9.19 3.83 6.10
N LEU A 135 -7.86 3.88 6.28
CA LEU A 135 -6.91 3.82 5.17
C LEU A 135 -7.03 2.51 4.41
N PHE A 136 -7.20 1.38 5.10
CA PHE A 136 -7.40 0.10 4.45
C PHE A 136 -8.65 0.08 3.57
N PHE A 137 -9.83 0.43 4.11
CA PHE A 137 -11.08 0.34 3.35
C PHE A 137 -11.09 1.30 2.15
N LEU A 138 -10.60 2.53 2.33
CA LEU A 138 -10.44 3.47 1.24
C LEU A 138 -9.44 2.94 0.20
N SER A 139 -8.30 2.39 0.66
CA SER A 139 -7.30 1.82 -0.23
C SER A 139 -7.85 0.65 -1.03
N PHE A 140 -8.61 -0.22 -0.38
CA PHE A 140 -9.24 -1.36 -1.03
C PHE A 140 -10.20 -0.92 -2.14
N ILE A 141 -11.09 0.03 -1.85
CA ILE A 141 -12.07 0.52 -2.83
C ILE A 141 -11.37 1.21 -4.01
N PHE A 142 -10.51 2.19 -3.73
CA PHE A 142 -9.95 3.07 -4.77
C PHE A 142 -8.76 2.46 -5.51
N PHE A 143 -8.00 1.56 -4.88
CA PHE A 143 -6.76 1.04 -5.45
C PHE A 143 -6.82 -0.43 -5.84
N ILE A 144 -7.77 -1.21 -5.34
CA ILE A 144 -7.95 -2.62 -5.72
C ILE A 144 -9.26 -2.79 -6.49
N PHE A 145 -10.40 -2.59 -5.83
CA PHE A 145 -11.70 -2.98 -6.35
C PHE A 145 -12.07 -2.21 -7.62
N LEU A 146 -12.13 -0.88 -7.55
CA LEU A 146 -12.58 -0.04 -8.66
C LEU A 146 -11.65 -0.17 -9.90
N PRO A 147 -10.31 -0.10 -9.77
CA PRO A 147 -9.41 -0.23 -10.92
C PRO A 147 -9.45 -1.61 -11.59
N VAL A 148 -9.54 -2.68 -10.80
CA VAL A 148 -9.58 -4.05 -11.34
C VAL A 148 -10.93 -4.31 -12.01
N LEU A 149 -12.04 -3.93 -11.35
CA LEU A 149 -13.38 -4.06 -11.91
C LEU A 149 -13.50 -3.31 -13.24
N TYR A 150 -13.00 -2.08 -13.28
CA TYR A 150 -12.98 -1.24 -14.46
C TYR A 150 -12.30 -1.93 -15.66
N ARG A 151 -11.12 -2.53 -15.43
CA ARG A 151 -10.35 -3.25 -16.46
C ARG A 151 -11.00 -4.57 -16.88
N LEU A 152 -11.63 -5.29 -15.95
CA LEU A 152 -12.31 -6.56 -16.23
C LEU A 152 -13.50 -6.36 -17.17
N ILE A 153 -14.33 -5.36 -16.90
CA ILE A 153 -15.51 -5.04 -17.72
C ILE A 153 -15.10 -4.43 -19.08
N SER A 154 -13.79 -4.17 -19.30
CA SER A 154 -13.26 -3.57 -20.53
C SER A 154 -13.92 -2.23 -20.85
N LEU A 155 -14.33 -1.49 -19.81
CA LEU A 155 -14.76 -0.11 -19.98
C LEU A 155 -13.55 0.65 -20.54
N SER A 156 -13.67 1.19 -21.74
CA SER A 156 -12.64 2.04 -22.32
C SER A 156 -12.80 3.45 -21.76
N LEU A 157 -11.76 4.00 -21.13
CA LEU A 157 -11.82 5.39 -20.68
C LEU A 157 -11.92 6.21 -21.95
N ASN A 158 -12.97 7.02 -22.07
CA ASN A 158 -13.07 7.91 -23.21
C ASN A 158 -11.97 8.98 -23.06
N LEU A 159 -10.82 8.77 -23.69
CA LEU A 159 -9.67 9.68 -23.61
C LEU A 159 -9.96 11.03 -24.28
N SER A 160 -11.01 11.10 -25.12
CA SER A 160 -11.51 12.37 -25.66
C SER A 160 -12.34 13.14 -24.62
N SER A 161 -12.91 12.46 -23.62
CA SER A 161 -13.64 13.10 -22.53
C SER A 161 -12.71 13.52 -21.39
N ARG A 162 -13.06 14.67 -20.78
CA ARG A 162 -12.33 15.28 -19.66
C ARG A 162 -12.11 14.30 -18.50
N THR A 163 -13.14 13.57 -18.14
CA THR A 163 -13.14 12.63 -17.01
C THR A 163 -12.35 11.37 -17.35
N GLY A 164 -12.42 10.89 -18.60
CA GLY A 164 -11.66 9.72 -19.02
C GLY A 164 -10.14 9.95 -19.02
N ARG A 165 -9.67 11.11 -19.47
CA ARG A 165 -8.24 11.47 -19.41
C ARG A 165 -7.75 11.67 -17.97
N LEU A 166 -8.61 12.13 -17.06
CA LEU A 166 -8.27 12.29 -15.65
C LEU A 166 -8.15 10.94 -14.94
N LEU A 167 -9.15 10.09 -15.13
CA LEU A 167 -9.17 8.75 -14.55
C LEU A 167 -7.99 7.90 -15.03
N SER A 168 -7.49 8.11 -16.25
CA SER A 168 -6.34 7.37 -16.77
C SER A 168 -5.01 7.82 -16.17
N ILE A 169 -4.89 9.08 -15.73
CA ILE A 169 -3.70 9.60 -15.03
C ILE A 169 -3.65 9.06 -13.60
N LEU A 170 -4.79 9.10 -12.92
CA LEU A 170 -4.93 8.68 -11.52
C LEU A 170 -5.13 7.18 -11.37
N GLU A 171 -5.14 6.42 -12.47
CA GLU A 171 -5.31 4.98 -12.44
C GLU A 171 -4.11 4.31 -11.75
N PRO A 172 -4.33 3.46 -10.72
CA PRO A 172 -3.23 2.75 -10.11
C PRO A 172 -2.63 1.72 -11.06
N ASN A 173 -1.29 1.70 -11.08
CA ASN A 173 -0.55 0.70 -11.82
C ASN A 173 -0.64 -0.67 -11.13
N LYS A 174 -0.27 -1.74 -11.85
CA LYS A 174 -0.37 -3.12 -11.34
C LYS A 174 0.50 -3.38 -10.12
N THR A 175 1.71 -2.81 -10.05
CA THR A 175 2.57 -2.87 -8.86
C THR A 175 1.86 -2.29 -7.63
N THR A 176 1.25 -1.11 -7.76
CA THR A 176 0.45 -0.49 -6.69
C THR A 176 -0.68 -1.42 -6.22
N ILE A 177 -1.43 -2.03 -7.14
CA ILE A 177 -2.50 -2.97 -6.80
C ILE A 177 -1.94 -4.14 -5.99
N VAL A 178 -0.82 -4.73 -6.42
CA VAL A 178 -0.16 -5.84 -5.71
C VAL A 178 0.31 -5.42 -4.31
N ILE A 179 0.88 -4.23 -4.16
CA ILE A 179 1.31 -3.72 -2.84
C ILE A 179 0.11 -3.61 -1.91
N PHE A 180 -1.02 -3.07 -2.38
CA PHE A 180 -2.23 -2.99 -1.55
C PHE A 180 -2.84 -4.36 -1.25
N LEU A 181 -2.78 -5.33 -2.18
CA LEU A 181 -3.17 -6.71 -1.90
C LEU A 181 -2.25 -7.36 -0.86
N PHE A 182 -0.95 -7.04 -0.89
CA PHE A 182 0.00 -7.50 0.12
C PHE A 182 -0.22 -6.83 1.49
N ALA A 183 -0.66 -5.57 1.51
CA ALA A 183 -1.14 -4.97 2.75
C ALA A 183 -2.39 -5.70 3.27
N ALA A 184 -3.30 -6.10 2.37
CA ALA A 184 -4.55 -6.76 2.73
C ALA A 184 -4.37 -8.17 3.32
N ILE A 185 -3.30 -8.91 2.97
CA ILE A 185 -3.02 -10.21 3.60
C ILE A 185 -2.56 -10.09 5.06
N LEU A 186 -2.07 -8.93 5.48
CA LEU A 186 -1.70 -8.63 6.87
C LEU A 186 -2.94 -8.21 7.66
N GLU A 187 -3.86 -9.14 7.84
CA GLU A 187 -5.21 -8.87 8.33
C GLU A 187 -5.47 -9.28 9.80
N PRO A 188 -6.45 -8.63 10.45
CA PRO A 188 -6.79 -8.86 11.86
C PRO A 188 -7.57 -10.13 12.17
N SER A 189 -7.97 -10.92 11.17
CA SER A 189 -8.69 -12.17 11.37
C SER A 189 -7.91 -13.16 12.26
N PHE A 190 -6.58 -13.08 12.27
CA PHE A 190 -5.70 -13.90 13.12
C PHE A 190 -5.82 -13.60 14.62
N ALA A 191 -6.34 -12.44 15.02
CA ALA A 191 -6.52 -12.08 16.43
C ALA A 191 -7.82 -12.64 17.04
N ALA A 192 -8.72 -13.22 16.22
CA ALA A 192 -9.90 -14.02 16.57
C ALA A 192 -10.90 -13.48 17.63
N SER A 193 -10.80 -12.21 18.04
CA SER A 193 -11.64 -11.64 19.10
C SER A 193 -13.07 -11.29 18.64
N ASP A 194 -13.25 -10.99 17.34
CA ASP A 194 -14.52 -10.61 16.73
C ASP A 194 -14.66 -11.26 15.34
N LYS A 195 -15.82 -11.88 15.07
CA LYS A 195 -16.12 -12.51 13.77
C LYS A 195 -16.17 -11.48 12.64
N LEU A 196 -16.39 -10.20 12.93
CA LEU A 196 -16.41 -9.17 11.90
C LEU A 196 -15.04 -8.93 11.25
N PHE A 197 -13.94 -9.36 11.87
CA PHE A 197 -12.62 -9.30 11.23
C PHE A 197 -12.49 -10.20 9.99
N TYR A 198 -13.40 -11.17 9.77
CA TYR A 198 -13.47 -11.92 8.51
C TYR A 198 -13.87 -11.05 7.30
N ILE A 199 -14.39 -9.83 7.52
CA ILE A 199 -14.65 -8.88 6.42
C ILE A 199 -13.34 -8.53 5.70
N ASP A 200 -12.25 -8.26 6.42
CA ASP A 200 -10.94 -7.98 5.83
C ASP A 200 -10.47 -9.16 4.96
N ALA A 201 -10.63 -10.39 5.45
CA ALA A 201 -10.31 -11.65 4.75
C ALA A 201 -11.12 -11.83 3.47
N PHE A 202 -12.41 -11.57 3.57
CA PHE A 202 -13.30 -11.68 2.43
C PHE A 202 -12.97 -10.62 1.36
N LEU A 203 -12.67 -9.39 1.76
CA LEU A 203 -12.23 -8.34 0.85
C LEU A 203 -10.91 -8.70 0.18
N PHE A 204 -9.90 -9.15 0.95
CA PHE A 204 -8.65 -9.63 0.38
C PHE A 204 -8.90 -10.72 -0.68
N LEU A 205 -9.69 -11.74 -0.36
CA LEU A 205 -9.98 -12.86 -1.25
C LEU A 205 -10.65 -12.37 -2.55
N ILE A 206 -11.66 -11.51 -2.46
CA ILE A 206 -12.32 -10.90 -3.63
C ILE A 206 -11.31 -10.14 -4.47
N GLY A 207 -10.51 -9.26 -3.85
CA GLY A 207 -9.52 -8.45 -4.54
C GLY A 207 -8.47 -9.30 -5.27
N ALA A 208 -7.96 -10.35 -4.60
CA ALA A 208 -6.99 -11.27 -5.15
C ALA A 208 -7.57 -12.07 -6.33
N ILE A 209 -8.77 -12.64 -6.18
CA ILE A 209 -9.45 -13.38 -7.25
C ILE A 209 -9.68 -12.47 -8.46
N MET A 210 -10.24 -11.27 -8.25
CA MET A 210 -10.48 -10.32 -9.34
C MET A 210 -9.18 -9.96 -10.06
N PHE A 211 -8.09 -9.72 -9.32
CA PHE A 211 -6.80 -9.37 -9.91
C PHE A 211 -6.18 -10.54 -10.69
N LEU A 212 -6.29 -11.77 -10.19
CA LEU A 212 -5.85 -12.98 -10.89
C LEU A 212 -6.67 -13.23 -12.15
N VAL A 213 -8.00 -13.13 -12.08
CA VAL A 213 -8.87 -13.23 -13.26
C VAL A 213 -8.47 -12.20 -14.33
N MET A 214 -8.18 -10.97 -13.91
CA MET A 214 -7.67 -9.93 -14.83
C MET A 214 -6.33 -10.34 -15.45
N ALA A 215 -5.41 -10.91 -14.67
CA ALA A 215 -4.12 -11.41 -15.17
C ALA A 215 -4.29 -12.53 -16.20
N PHE A 216 -5.23 -13.46 -15.98
CA PHE A 216 -5.51 -14.55 -16.91
C PHE A 216 -6.22 -14.09 -18.18
N MET A 217 -7.22 -13.22 -18.07
CA MET A 217 -8.03 -12.76 -19.20
C MET A 217 -7.31 -11.73 -20.07
N LYS A 218 -6.46 -10.89 -19.47
CA LYS A 218 -5.82 -9.74 -20.13
C LYS A 218 -4.30 -9.84 -20.07
N LYS A 219 -3.73 -11.01 -20.38
CA LYS A 219 -2.28 -11.30 -20.32
C LYS A 219 -1.40 -10.25 -20.99
N ALA A 220 -1.86 -9.69 -22.12
CA ALA A 220 -1.14 -8.65 -22.87
C ALA A 220 -0.93 -7.34 -22.06
N LEU A 221 -1.72 -7.09 -21.01
CA LEU A 221 -1.53 -5.95 -20.14
C LEU A 221 -0.36 -6.16 -19.16
N PHE A 222 0.03 -7.40 -18.86
CA PHE A 222 1.01 -7.73 -17.84
C PHE A 222 2.41 -7.88 -18.41
N ARG A 223 3.39 -7.32 -17.70
CA ARG A 223 4.81 -7.37 -18.03
C ARG A 223 5.54 -8.25 -17.03
N PHE A 224 6.80 -8.57 -17.32
CA PHE A 224 7.66 -9.38 -16.46
C PHE A 224 7.61 -8.99 -14.98
N TYR A 225 7.82 -7.70 -14.65
CA TYR A 225 7.77 -7.21 -13.26
C TYR A 225 6.39 -7.40 -12.60
N ASP A 226 5.30 -7.35 -13.36
CA ASP A 226 3.96 -7.59 -12.81
C ASP A 226 3.81 -9.06 -12.38
N TYR A 227 4.36 -10.01 -13.16
CA TYR A 227 4.37 -11.44 -12.80
C TYR A 227 5.29 -11.74 -11.62
N VAL A 228 6.45 -11.07 -11.53
CA VAL A 228 7.33 -11.18 -10.35
C VAL A 228 6.59 -10.71 -9.09
N ASN A 229 5.90 -9.57 -9.17
CA ASN A 229 5.11 -9.05 -8.05
C ASN A 229 3.96 -9.99 -7.67
N ILE A 230 3.26 -10.59 -8.64
CA ILE A 230 2.22 -11.62 -8.37
C ILE A 230 2.82 -12.84 -7.67
N THR A 231 3.99 -13.30 -8.12
CA THR A 231 4.68 -14.43 -7.50
C THR A 231 5.04 -14.12 -6.06
N MET A 232 5.53 -12.90 -5.80
CA MET A 232 5.82 -12.43 -4.45
C MET A 232 4.57 -12.36 -3.56
N LEU A 233 3.43 -11.91 -4.10
CA LEU A 233 2.16 -11.95 -3.39
C LEU A 233 1.74 -13.39 -3.04
N ALA A 234 1.88 -14.33 -3.97
CA ALA A 234 1.58 -15.74 -3.73
C ALA A 234 2.49 -16.33 -2.64
N LEU A 235 3.80 -16.04 -2.67
CA LEU A 235 4.72 -16.43 -1.61
C LEU A 235 4.34 -15.81 -0.26
N GLY A 236 3.97 -14.53 -0.23
CA GLY A 236 3.49 -13.85 0.97
C GLY A 236 2.28 -14.54 1.60
N ILE A 237 1.29 -14.90 0.78
CA ILE A 237 0.11 -15.66 1.23
C ILE A 237 0.54 -16.99 1.87
N LEU A 238 1.41 -17.76 1.20
CA LEU A 238 1.89 -19.03 1.74
C LEU A 238 2.64 -18.87 3.06
N VAL A 239 3.52 -17.87 3.16
CA VAL A 239 4.28 -17.60 4.38
C VAL A 239 3.36 -17.23 5.53
N ILE A 240 2.37 -16.37 5.31
CA ILE A 240 1.40 -15.99 6.35
C ILE A 240 0.57 -17.20 6.79
N LEU A 241 0.12 -18.04 5.86
CA LEU A 241 -0.64 -19.26 6.18
C LEU A 241 0.15 -20.28 7.00
N VAL A 242 1.48 -20.29 6.86
CA VAL A 242 2.35 -21.17 7.66
C VAL A 242 2.75 -20.49 8.98
N SER A 243 2.77 -19.15 9.03
CA SER A 243 3.19 -18.35 10.18
C SER A 243 2.01 -17.86 11.04
N VAL A 244 0.96 -18.68 11.17
CA VAL A 244 -0.29 -18.30 11.85
C VAL A 244 -0.04 -17.96 13.32
N ASN A 245 0.85 -18.69 14.00
CA ASN A 245 1.14 -18.44 15.42
C ASN A 245 1.93 -17.15 15.59
N ALA A 246 2.91 -16.88 14.72
CA ALA A 246 3.62 -15.61 14.73
C ALA A 246 2.66 -14.43 14.48
N MET A 247 1.73 -14.57 13.53
CA MET A 247 0.73 -13.54 13.22
C MET A 247 -0.24 -13.30 14.37
N SER A 248 -0.80 -14.37 14.97
CA SER A 248 -1.79 -14.25 16.05
C SER A 248 -1.26 -13.60 17.33
N ASN A 249 0.06 -13.67 17.53
CA ASN A 249 0.73 -13.10 18.71
C ASN A 249 1.31 -11.71 18.47
N SER A 250 1.11 -11.11 17.29
CA SER A 250 1.78 -9.88 16.86
C SER A 250 0.84 -8.76 16.46
N ASP A 251 1.33 -7.53 16.60
CA ASP A 251 0.64 -6.31 16.20
C ASP A 251 0.94 -6.00 14.72
N PHE A 252 0.42 -6.81 13.80
CA PHE A 252 0.66 -6.71 12.35
C PHE A 252 0.18 -5.37 11.72
N TYR A 253 -0.54 -4.53 12.47
CA TYR A 253 -1.07 -3.25 12.01
C TYR A 253 -0.01 -2.30 11.48
N ASN A 254 1.17 -2.20 12.13
CA ASN A 254 2.24 -1.31 11.66
C ASN A 254 2.91 -1.85 10.40
N ALA A 255 3.04 -3.17 10.27
CA ALA A 255 3.50 -3.79 9.04
C ALA A 255 2.53 -3.51 7.89
N ARG A 256 1.22 -3.70 8.10
CA ARG A 256 0.16 -3.36 7.14
C ARG A 256 0.22 -1.88 6.75
N PHE A 257 0.31 -0.99 7.74
CA PHE A 257 0.36 0.46 7.53
C PHE A 257 1.55 0.86 6.66
N CYS A 258 2.71 0.23 6.87
CA CYS A 258 3.90 0.42 6.04
C CYS A 258 3.63 0.09 4.56
N PHE A 259 2.96 -1.03 4.28
CA PHE A 259 2.58 -1.38 2.90
C PHE A 259 1.50 -0.46 2.33
N LEU A 260 0.53 0.02 3.13
CA LEU A 260 -0.47 1.00 2.67
C LEU A 260 0.20 2.30 2.22
N ILE A 261 1.16 2.81 3.01
CA ILE A 261 1.95 3.99 2.64
C ILE A 261 2.76 3.73 1.37
N LEU A 262 3.43 2.57 1.28
CA LEU A 262 4.20 2.21 0.10
C LEU A 262 3.32 2.15 -1.16
N GLY A 263 2.10 1.61 -1.06
CA GLY A 263 1.13 1.56 -2.15
C GLY A 263 0.74 2.97 -2.62
N PHE A 264 0.48 3.87 -1.67
CA PHE A 264 0.17 5.27 -1.95
C PHE A 264 1.35 6.02 -2.60
N VAL A 265 2.56 5.83 -2.11
CA VAL A 265 3.78 6.41 -2.69
C VAL A 265 4.04 5.86 -4.09
N SER A 266 3.88 4.55 -4.29
CA SER A 266 3.97 3.91 -5.62
C SER A 266 2.96 4.50 -6.62
N TRP A 267 1.74 4.78 -6.17
CA TRP A 267 0.71 5.41 -6.99
C TRP A 267 1.09 6.83 -7.40
N SER A 268 1.37 7.70 -6.43
CA SER A 268 1.69 9.10 -6.67
C SER A 268 2.98 9.27 -7.50
N ALA A 269 4.01 8.45 -7.24
CA ALA A 269 5.24 8.43 -8.02
C ALA A 269 5.02 8.01 -9.49
N SER A 270 3.92 7.32 -9.80
CA SER A 270 3.63 6.87 -11.15
C SER A 270 3.10 7.97 -12.07
N TRP A 271 2.61 9.07 -11.52
CA TRP A 271 2.01 10.17 -12.30
C TRP A 271 3.01 10.85 -13.24
N ILE A 272 4.30 10.88 -12.89
CA ILE A 272 5.31 11.42 -13.80
C ILE A 272 5.41 10.64 -15.11
N ASN A 273 5.09 9.33 -15.11
CA ASN A 273 5.13 8.53 -16.33
C ASN A 273 4.07 8.97 -17.34
N PHE A 274 2.96 9.54 -16.87
CA PHE A 274 1.97 10.14 -17.76
C PHE A 274 2.55 11.38 -18.45
N LEU A 275 3.22 12.25 -17.69
CA LEU A 275 3.85 13.45 -18.24
C LEU A 275 4.90 13.09 -19.30
N LEU A 276 5.70 12.05 -19.04
CA LEU A 276 6.73 11.58 -19.99
C LEU A 276 6.14 10.93 -21.25
N LYS A 277 4.96 10.28 -21.17
CA LYS A 277 4.31 9.68 -22.34
C LYS A 277 3.77 10.71 -23.34
N GLU A 278 3.45 11.92 -22.90
CA GLU A 278 3.09 13.00 -23.82
C GLU A 278 4.31 13.53 -24.62
N GLU A 279 5.55 13.04 -24.38
CA GLU A 279 6.76 13.41 -25.14
C GLU A 279 7.03 12.52 -26.36
N SER A 280 6.40 11.35 -26.46
CA SER A 280 6.65 10.33 -27.50
C SER A 280 5.49 10.19 -28.47
#